data_AF-A0A9P7GRD1-F1
#
_entry.id   AF-A0A9P7GRD1-F1
#
_cell.length_a   1.000
_cell.length_b   1.000
_cell.length_c   1.000
_cell.angle_alpha   90.00
_cell.angle_beta   90.00
_cell.angle_gamma   90.00
#
_symmetry.space_group_name_H-M   'P 1'
#
loop_
_entity.id
_entity.type
_entity.pdbx_description
1 polymer ?
#
loop_
_entity_poly.entity_id
_entity_poly.type
_entity_poly.pdbx_seq_one_letter_code
_entity_poly.pdbx_strand_id
1 'polypeptide(L)'
;MPPKRRGRSHSDPAGGPTPSTERKRQKHEQNHGDSLELCMTDQKHSNVMIEDYSVGWICALSVELAAAKSMLDTLHAARDQDIHDTNAYIYGNIGPHNIVLACLPHGGAGTHNAAIVATHLRRSFPSITLMLMVGIGGGIPGPHNPRLGDVVVGSEVIQYDIGKSFDDHFKRKGIAHRPDSNTRTTLAKFRAGHEMHQNNIPSILRHLKQYAAPDSTLDVLFCSSCKSSSTKDCGFCDEHNYVRRAPRSAGPRIHYGKIASGNQVIRNAMKRDKIAEELLDVLCVDMEAAGVMDSFPCLSIRGLSDYADAYKNDFWQDYAAGTAAACAKEFLSVMPCRRISEPFPASGSNSPLFHKKQSEIFLRGIEAGDWGMQVVIPEANQSVVVIGATVGENGIQAIGCGIENLCGQWQARKIELPDTDDAEDSPTPLMDECTPGYARQ
;
A
#
# COMPACT_ATOMS: atom_id res chain seq x y z
N MET A 1 41.53 40.70 5.94
CA MET A 1 42.53 41.02 4.89
C MET A 1 43.47 39.83 4.70
N PRO A 2 44.17 39.69 3.56
CA PRO A 2 45.03 38.54 3.23
C PRO A 2 46.54 38.82 3.45
N PRO A 3 47.40 37.82 3.20
CA PRO A 3 48.27 37.82 1.99
C PRO A 3 48.06 36.54 1.13
N LYS A 4 48.14 36.43 -0.21
CA LYS A 4 48.77 37.16 -1.37
C LYS A 4 50.30 37.18 -1.30
N ARG A 5 51.14 36.60 -2.19
CA ARG A 5 51.17 36.24 -3.65
C ARG A 5 52.14 35.01 -3.82
N ARG A 6 52.55 34.39 -4.96
CA ARG A 6 52.51 34.47 -6.47
C ARG A 6 52.98 33.06 -6.97
N GLY A 7 52.87 32.55 -8.21
CA GLY A 7 52.10 32.94 -9.42
C GLY A 7 52.93 33.03 -10.73
N ARG A 8 52.64 32.17 -11.75
CA ARG A 8 53.16 32.09 -13.18
C ARG A 8 54.49 31.32 -13.41
N SER A 9 54.82 30.73 -14.59
CA SER A 9 54.06 30.36 -15.84
C SER A 9 54.92 29.56 -16.87
N HIS A 10 54.26 28.79 -17.77
CA HIS A 10 54.65 28.31 -19.13
C HIS A 10 56.13 28.04 -19.53
N SER A 11 56.42 26.86 -20.13
CA SER A 11 56.51 26.66 -21.61
C SER A 11 57.17 25.32 -22.03
N ASP A 12 56.64 24.68 -23.08
CA ASP A 12 57.27 23.55 -23.83
C ASP A 12 58.21 24.08 -24.95
N PRO A 13 59.05 23.27 -25.64
CA PRO A 13 58.56 22.57 -26.85
C PRO A 13 59.29 21.29 -27.37
N ALA A 14 58.55 20.51 -28.19
CA ALA A 14 58.93 19.82 -29.46
C ALA A 14 59.98 18.68 -29.56
N GLY A 15 59.69 17.68 -30.41
CA GLY A 15 60.67 16.74 -31.00
C GLY A 15 60.10 15.39 -31.50
N GLY A 16 59.74 15.26 -32.79
CA GLY A 16 59.40 13.97 -33.46
C GLY A 16 60.58 13.40 -34.28
N PRO A 17 60.40 12.41 -35.20
CA PRO A 17 59.14 11.98 -35.86
C PRO A 17 58.91 10.44 -35.97
N THR A 18 57.86 10.05 -36.72
CA THR A 18 57.38 8.68 -37.07
C THR A 18 57.84 8.25 -38.50
N PRO A 19 57.56 7.05 -39.09
CA PRO A 19 56.22 6.49 -39.40
C PRO A 19 56.07 4.92 -39.35
N SER A 20 54.93 4.40 -39.83
CA SER A 20 54.45 2.99 -39.83
C SER A 20 54.71 2.26 -41.20
N THR A 21 54.25 1.03 -41.56
CA THR A 21 53.16 0.11 -41.12
C THR A 21 53.36 -1.33 -41.71
N GLU A 22 52.41 -2.28 -41.45
CA GLU A 22 51.93 -3.42 -42.30
C GLU A 22 52.26 -4.93 -42.03
N ARG A 23 51.19 -5.74 -42.18
CA ARG A 23 51.05 -7.15 -42.71
C ARG A 23 51.29 -8.45 -41.87
N LYS A 24 50.15 -8.95 -41.34
CA LYS A 24 49.56 -10.32 -41.41
C LYS A 24 50.41 -11.56 -41.86
N ARG A 25 50.38 -12.61 -41.01
CA ARG A 25 50.31 -14.08 -41.26
C ARG A 25 50.21 -14.75 -39.87
N GLN A 26 49.18 -15.46 -39.38
CA GLN A 26 48.15 -16.39 -39.87
C GLN A 26 48.59 -17.88 -39.96
N LYS A 27 47.80 -18.77 -39.33
CA LYS A 27 48.00 -20.22 -39.03
C LYS A 27 49.01 -20.49 -37.89
N HIS A 28 48.76 -21.43 -36.96
CA HIS A 28 47.90 -22.63 -37.01
C HIS A 28 46.92 -22.77 -35.83
N GLU A 29 45.84 -23.52 -36.03
CA GLU A 29 44.86 -23.93 -35.01
C GLU A 29 45.04 -25.42 -34.64
N GLN A 30 44.72 -25.79 -33.38
CA GLN A 30 43.69 -26.78 -32.96
C GLN A 30 43.97 -27.42 -31.57
N ASN A 31 42.88 -27.60 -30.79
CA ASN A 31 42.56 -28.56 -29.70
C ASN A 31 43.69 -29.06 -28.76
N HIS A 32 43.54 -29.15 -27.43
CA HIS A 32 42.36 -29.32 -26.56
C HIS A 32 42.48 -28.47 -25.27
N GLY A 33 41.45 -28.24 -24.45
CA GLY A 33 40.07 -28.73 -24.53
C GLY A 33 39.60 -29.53 -23.32
N ASP A 34 39.82 -29.01 -22.10
CA ASP A 34 39.13 -29.45 -20.88
C ASP A 34 39.24 -28.40 -19.76
N SER A 35 38.49 -28.55 -18.65
CA SER A 35 38.51 -27.68 -17.44
C SER A 35 37.84 -26.29 -17.52
N LEU A 36 36.59 -26.21 -18.00
CA LEU A 36 35.66 -25.10 -17.66
C LEU A 36 34.25 -25.58 -17.26
N GLU A 37 34.17 -26.71 -16.53
CA GLU A 37 32.93 -27.18 -15.92
C GLU A 37 32.93 -26.85 -14.40
N LEU A 38 32.69 -25.58 -14.06
CA LEU A 38 32.61 -25.12 -12.68
C LEU A 38 31.18 -24.74 -12.29
N CYS A 39 30.44 -25.75 -11.82
CA CYS A 39 29.24 -25.60 -10.99
C CYS A 39 28.15 -24.66 -11.55
N MET A 40 27.50 -25.08 -12.65
CA MET A 40 26.11 -24.66 -12.89
C MET A 40 25.22 -25.23 -11.79
N THR A 41 25.01 -24.48 -10.70
CA THR A 41 23.96 -24.78 -9.72
C THR A 41 22.61 -24.69 -10.42
N ASP A 42 21.79 -25.74 -10.29
CA ASP A 42 20.46 -25.87 -10.89
C ASP A 42 19.51 -24.74 -10.44
N GLN A 43 19.59 -23.59 -11.12
CA GLN A 43 18.61 -22.52 -11.00
C GLN A 43 17.32 -23.00 -11.63
N LYS A 44 16.49 -23.64 -10.81
CA LYS A 44 15.06 -23.78 -11.06
C LYS A 44 14.45 -22.39 -11.19
N HIS A 45 14.47 -21.87 -12.41
CA HIS A 45 13.62 -20.78 -12.84
C HIS A 45 12.19 -21.23 -12.62
N SER A 46 11.62 -20.88 -11.47
CA SER A 46 10.19 -20.93 -11.25
C SER A 46 9.55 -20.09 -12.34
N ASN A 47 8.81 -20.72 -13.25
CA ASN A 47 8.19 -20.06 -14.39
C ASN A 47 6.93 -19.30 -13.95
N VAL A 48 7.07 -18.48 -12.91
CA VAL A 48 6.08 -17.53 -12.39
C VAL A 48 5.70 -16.62 -13.55
N MET A 49 4.44 -16.58 -13.93
CA MET A 49 3.91 -15.77 -15.03
C MET A 49 3.53 -14.36 -14.55
N ILE A 50 3.06 -13.48 -15.45
CA ILE A 50 2.57 -12.13 -15.08
C ILE A 50 1.33 -12.26 -14.18
N GLU A 51 0.51 -13.26 -14.47
CA GLU A 51 -0.75 -13.61 -13.83
C GLU A 51 -0.57 -14.22 -12.43
N ASP A 52 0.65 -14.58 -12.04
CA ASP A 52 0.96 -15.12 -10.71
C ASP A 52 1.26 -14.04 -9.67
N TYR A 53 1.40 -12.77 -10.07
CA TYR A 53 1.70 -11.65 -9.16
C TYR A 53 0.44 -11.11 -8.50
N SER A 54 0.31 -11.38 -7.20
CA SER A 54 -0.90 -11.06 -6.41
C SER A 54 -0.78 -9.77 -5.58
N VAL A 55 0.43 -9.24 -5.39
CA VAL A 55 0.72 -8.05 -4.58
C VAL A 55 1.54 -7.04 -5.38
N GLY A 56 1.03 -5.81 -5.48
CA GLY A 56 1.81 -4.66 -5.89
C GLY A 56 2.36 -3.91 -4.67
N TRP A 57 3.58 -3.42 -4.75
CA TRP A 57 4.23 -2.67 -3.68
C TRP A 57 4.87 -1.41 -4.26
N ILE A 58 4.35 -0.25 -3.87
CA ILE A 58 4.77 1.07 -4.35
C ILE A 58 5.63 1.75 -3.29
N CYS A 59 6.77 2.27 -3.74
CA CYS A 59 7.67 3.14 -2.99
C CYS A 59 7.74 4.54 -3.63
N ALA A 60 7.88 5.60 -2.84
CA ALA A 60 8.05 6.97 -3.32
C ALA A 60 9.52 7.31 -3.60
N LEU A 61 10.46 6.72 -2.85
CA LEU A 61 11.89 7.03 -2.86
C LEU A 61 12.77 5.81 -3.15
N SER A 62 13.98 6.05 -3.67
CA SER A 62 14.96 5.00 -3.93
C SER A 62 15.45 4.26 -2.68
N VAL A 63 15.51 4.94 -1.53
CA VAL A 63 15.83 4.33 -0.22
C VAL A 63 14.74 3.34 0.24
N GLU A 64 13.47 3.66 -0.04
CA GLU A 64 12.33 2.80 0.25
C GLU A 64 12.28 1.60 -0.70
N LEU A 65 12.54 1.81 -2.00
CA LEU A 65 12.66 0.71 -2.97
C LEU A 65 13.82 -0.23 -2.61
N ALA A 66 14.96 0.31 -2.14
CA ALA A 66 16.07 -0.50 -1.66
C ALA A 66 15.68 -1.33 -0.42
N ALA A 67 14.93 -0.73 0.52
CA ALA A 67 14.42 -1.43 1.69
C ALA A 67 13.44 -2.54 1.30
N ALA A 68 12.46 -2.24 0.45
CA ALA A 68 11.51 -3.20 -0.11
C ALA A 68 12.21 -4.35 -0.85
N LYS A 69 13.20 -4.05 -1.68
CA LYS A 69 14.00 -5.06 -2.39
C LYS A 69 14.75 -5.99 -1.42
N SER A 70 15.26 -5.47 -0.31
CA SER A 70 15.92 -6.26 0.73
C SER A 70 14.97 -7.15 1.56
N MET A 71 13.65 -6.99 1.41
CA MET A 71 12.66 -7.83 2.06
C MET A 71 12.26 -9.07 1.24
N LEU A 72 12.53 -9.10 -0.07
CA LEU A 72 12.18 -10.24 -0.91
C LEU A 72 12.98 -11.49 -0.49
N ASP A 73 12.32 -12.65 -0.40
CA ASP A 73 12.97 -13.93 -0.11
C ASP A 73 13.69 -14.47 -1.34
N THR A 74 13.09 -14.31 -2.51
CA THR A 74 13.66 -14.62 -3.83
C THR A 74 13.46 -13.42 -4.77
N LEU A 75 14.50 -13.08 -5.54
CA LEU A 75 14.37 -12.21 -6.71
C LEU A 75 14.04 -13.06 -7.94
N HIS A 76 13.02 -12.68 -8.69
CA HIS A 76 12.69 -13.31 -9.97
C HIS A 76 13.42 -12.59 -11.11
N ALA A 77 13.49 -13.23 -12.28
CA ALA A 77 14.05 -12.60 -13.48
C ALA A 77 13.24 -11.36 -13.90
N ALA A 78 13.92 -10.38 -14.49
CA ALA A 78 13.26 -9.28 -15.20
C ALA A 78 12.46 -9.83 -16.40
N ARG A 79 11.48 -9.06 -16.86
CA ARG A 79 10.54 -9.47 -17.91
C ARG A 79 10.43 -8.39 -18.97
N ASP A 80 9.95 -8.78 -20.14
CA ASP A 80 9.44 -7.84 -21.13
C ASP A 80 8.24 -7.08 -20.55
N GLN A 81 8.12 -5.80 -20.90
CA GLN A 81 7.11 -4.88 -20.39
C GLN A 81 6.39 -4.22 -21.56
N ASP A 82 5.10 -3.92 -21.38
CA ASP A 82 4.31 -3.16 -22.35
C ASP A 82 4.94 -1.79 -22.64
N ILE A 83 5.05 -1.42 -23.93
CA ILE A 83 5.71 -0.19 -24.37
C ILE A 83 4.98 1.09 -23.91
N HIS A 84 3.73 0.96 -23.49
CA HIS A 84 2.94 2.05 -22.91
C HIS A 84 2.88 1.99 -21.37
N ASP A 85 3.65 1.12 -20.71
CA ASP A 85 3.89 1.14 -19.27
C ASP A 85 5.24 1.81 -19.00
N THR A 86 5.22 2.90 -18.24
CA THR A 86 6.39 3.76 -17.97
C THR A 86 7.04 3.49 -16.61
N ASN A 87 6.52 2.53 -15.83
CA ASN A 87 7.13 2.10 -14.58
C ASN A 87 8.47 1.36 -14.83
N ALA A 88 9.24 1.14 -13.76
CA ALA A 88 10.34 0.19 -13.73
C ALA A 88 10.12 -0.80 -12.57
N TYR A 89 10.00 -2.08 -12.89
CA TYR A 89 9.59 -3.11 -11.93
C TYR A 89 10.75 -3.95 -11.39
N ILE A 90 10.60 -4.41 -10.14
CA ILE A 90 11.43 -5.46 -9.55
C ILE A 90 10.52 -6.60 -9.12
N TYR A 91 10.85 -7.82 -9.52
CA TYR A 91 10.04 -9.00 -9.36
C TYR A 91 10.62 -9.91 -8.26
N GLY A 92 9.77 -10.51 -7.43
CA GLY A 92 10.20 -11.48 -6.43
C GLY A 92 9.05 -12.08 -5.64
N ASN A 93 9.35 -12.63 -4.47
CA ASN A 93 8.35 -13.15 -3.53
C ASN A 93 8.67 -12.82 -2.06
N ILE A 94 7.65 -12.91 -1.21
CA ILE A 94 7.78 -13.06 0.25
C ILE A 94 6.89 -14.23 0.66
N GLY A 95 7.50 -15.28 1.20
CA GLY A 95 6.84 -16.55 1.47
C GLY A 95 6.03 -17.05 0.26
N PRO A 96 4.70 -17.22 0.38
CA PRO A 96 3.84 -17.72 -0.71
C PRO A 96 3.29 -16.63 -1.65
N HIS A 97 3.67 -15.36 -1.49
CA HIS A 97 3.12 -14.25 -2.28
C HIS A 97 4.16 -13.76 -3.29
N ASN A 98 3.79 -13.71 -4.58
CA ASN A 98 4.60 -13.08 -5.62
C ASN A 98 4.33 -11.57 -5.65
N ILE A 99 5.39 -10.77 -5.69
CA ILE A 99 5.36 -9.32 -5.48
C ILE A 99 6.01 -8.62 -6.66
N VAL A 100 5.36 -7.54 -7.13
CA VAL A 100 5.97 -6.54 -8.01
C VAL A 100 6.25 -5.29 -7.18
N LEU A 101 7.52 -4.93 -7.03
CA LEU A 101 7.91 -3.62 -6.52
C LEU A 101 7.91 -2.61 -7.67
N ALA A 102 7.37 -1.43 -7.42
CA ALA A 102 7.50 -0.25 -8.28
C ALA A 102 7.95 0.96 -7.44
N CYS A 103 8.59 1.93 -8.10
CA CYS A 103 8.95 3.21 -7.49
C CYS A 103 8.35 4.35 -8.31
N LEU A 104 7.96 5.43 -7.63
CA LEU A 104 7.62 6.70 -8.29
C LEU A 104 8.82 7.21 -9.11
N PRO A 105 8.59 7.96 -10.20
CA PRO A 105 9.65 8.55 -11.01
C PRO A 105 10.62 9.38 -10.17
N HIS A 106 11.90 9.43 -10.56
CA HIS A 106 12.91 10.18 -9.81
C HIS A 106 12.55 11.68 -9.70
N GLY A 107 12.39 12.17 -8.47
CA GLY A 107 11.93 13.53 -8.17
C GLY A 107 10.41 13.74 -8.24
N GLY A 108 9.65 12.72 -8.67
CA GLY A 108 8.19 12.75 -8.84
C GLY A 108 7.43 12.17 -7.65
N ALA A 109 7.61 12.71 -6.44
CA ALA A 109 6.77 12.39 -5.28
C ALA A 109 5.31 12.87 -5.47
N GLY A 110 4.42 12.57 -4.52
CA GLY A 110 3.04 13.09 -4.51
C GLY A 110 1.98 12.15 -5.09
N THR A 111 0.70 12.47 -4.82
CA THR A 111 -0.44 11.59 -5.08
C THR A 111 -0.67 11.31 -6.57
N HIS A 112 -0.38 12.27 -7.44
CA HIS A 112 -0.56 12.12 -8.90
C HIS A 112 0.35 11.03 -9.48
N ASN A 113 1.64 11.05 -9.12
CA ASN A 113 2.59 10.05 -9.59
C ASN A 113 2.30 8.67 -8.98
N ALA A 114 1.87 8.62 -7.72
CA ALA A 114 1.43 7.38 -7.08
C ALA A 114 0.21 6.75 -7.78
N ALA A 115 -0.78 7.56 -8.18
CA ALA A 115 -1.94 7.12 -8.94
C ALA A 115 -1.56 6.55 -10.32
N ILE A 116 -0.63 7.20 -11.02
CA ILE A 116 -0.09 6.73 -12.32
C ILE A 116 0.60 5.37 -12.14
N VAL A 117 1.56 5.26 -11.20
CA VAL A 117 2.29 4.02 -10.92
C VAL A 117 1.35 2.87 -10.58
N ALA A 118 0.36 3.11 -9.73
CA ALA A 118 -0.65 2.12 -9.33
C ALA A 118 -1.56 1.70 -10.49
N THR A 119 -1.93 2.63 -11.37
CA THR A 119 -2.76 2.35 -12.55
C THR A 119 -2.03 1.48 -13.56
N HIS A 120 -0.75 1.77 -13.82
CA HIS A 120 0.10 0.93 -14.66
C HIS A 120 0.32 -0.46 -14.05
N LEU A 121 0.62 -0.56 -12.75
CA LEU A 121 0.71 -1.84 -12.03
C LEU A 121 -0.55 -2.70 -12.23
N ARG A 122 -1.75 -2.15 -12.01
CA ARG A 122 -2.99 -2.91 -12.18
C ARG A 122 -3.25 -3.30 -13.64
N ARG A 123 -2.87 -2.46 -14.62
CA ARG A 123 -3.02 -2.78 -16.05
C ARG A 123 -2.10 -3.93 -16.48
N SER A 124 -0.85 -3.90 -16.01
CA SER A 124 0.19 -4.85 -16.40
C SER A 124 0.20 -6.14 -15.57
N PHE A 125 -0.43 -6.16 -14.39
CA PHE A 125 -0.54 -7.33 -13.51
C PHE A 125 -2.01 -7.53 -13.05
N PRO A 126 -2.84 -8.22 -13.85
CA PRO A 126 -4.29 -8.31 -13.61
C PRO A 126 -4.67 -9.04 -12.32
N SER A 127 -3.76 -9.85 -11.77
CA SER A 127 -3.97 -10.63 -10.54
C SER A 127 -3.64 -9.87 -9.24
N ILE A 128 -3.19 -8.61 -9.30
CA ILE A 128 -2.93 -7.82 -8.10
C ILE A 128 -4.24 -7.59 -7.34
N THR A 129 -4.33 -8.17 -6.13
CA THR A 129 -5.48 -8.04 -5.22
C THR A 129 -5.21 -7.12 -4.04
N LEU A 130 -3.93 -6.88 -3.73
CA LEU A 130 -3.48 -5.94 -2.71
C LEU A 130 -2.44 -4.99 -3.30
N MET A 131 -2.66 -3.69 -3.14
CA MET A 131 -1.60 -2.69 -3.27
C MET A 131 -1.03 -2.36 -1.88
N LEU A 132 0.29 -2.30 -1.77
CA LEU A 132 0.99 -1.74 -0.61
C LEU A 132 1.58 -0.38 -1.01
N MET A 133 1.41 0.65 -0.17
CA MET A 133 2.17 1.89 -0.27
C MET A 133 3.11 1.94 0.92
N VAL A 134 4.39 1.62 0.72
CA VAL A 134 5.36 1.46 1.82
C VAL A 134 6.50 2.44 1.66
N GLY A 135 6.78 3.18 2.73
CA GLY A 135 7.82 4.19 2.72
C GLY A 135 8.01 4.90 4.05
N ILE A 136 8.60 6.08 4.02
CA ILE A 136 8.73 6.96 5.16
C ILE A 136 7.54 7.91 5.28
N GLY A 137 7.36 8.50 6.47
CA GLY A 137 6.36 9.53 6.74
C GLY A 137 6.72 10.39 7.97
N GLY A 138 6.03 11.52 8.11
CA GLY A 138 6.22 12.42 9.25
C GLY A 138 5.31 12.02 10.42
N GLY A 139 5.88 11.69 11.57
CA GLY A 139 5.13 11.31 12.77
C GLY A 139 4.37 12.49 13.38
N ILE A 140 3.12 12.25 13.76
CA ILE A 140 2.31 13.22 14.50
C ILE A 140 2.35 12.88 16.00
N PRO A 141 2.90 13.76 16.87
CA PRO A 141 2.86 13.58 18.31
C PRO A 141 1.42 13.59 18.85
N GLY A 142 1.15 12.77 19.85
CA GLY A 142 -0.16 12.66 20.49
C GLY A 142 -0.19 11.62 21.60
N PRO A 143 -1.37 11.22 22.11
CA PRO A 143 -1.50 10.26 23.21
C PRO A 143 -0.80 8.91 22.97
N HIS A 144 -0.81 8.43 21.71
CA HIS A 144 -0.12 7.19 21.31
C HIS A 144 1.42 7.31 21.34
N ASN A 145 1.95 8.53 21.44
CA ASN A 145 3.38 8.86 21.51
C ASN A 145 4.22 8.11 20.45
N PRO A 146 3.88 8.19 19.14
CA PRO A 146 4.67 7.55 18.09
C PRO A 146 6.05 8.22 17.97
N ARG A 147 7.08 7.45 17.63
CA ARG A 147 8.47 7.92 17.62
C ARG A 147 9.23 7.62 16.34
N LEU A 148 10.37 8.28 16.13
CA LEU A 148 11.18 8.07 14.93
C LEU A 148 11.60 6.60 14.80
N GLY A 149 11.46 6.03 13.62
CA GLY A 149 11.62 4.60 13.35
C GLY A 149 10.53 3.67 13.90
N ASP A 150 9.54 4.15 14.67
CA ASP A 150 8.27 3.40 14.80
C ASP A 150 7.55 3.38 13.44
N VAL A 151 6.60 2.45 13.27
CA VAL A 151 5.82 2.29 12.03
C VAL A 151 4.34 2.57 12.29
N VAL A 152 3.70 3.31 11.40
CA VAL A 152 2.25 3.51 11.36
C VAL A 152 1.66 2.69 10.20
N VAL A 153 0.76 1.77 10.54
CA VAL A 153 -0.03 1.00 9.58
C VAL A 153 -1.39 1.69 9.43
N GLY A 154 -1.67 2.19 8.23
CA GLY A 154 -2.87 2.95 7.91
C GLY A 154 -4.11 2.06 7.87
N SER A 155 -4.80 1.95 9.00
CA SER A 155 -6.15 1.36 9.05
C SER A 155 -7.19 2.25 8.35
N GLU A 156 -6.86 3.53 8.21
CA GLU A 156 -7.62 4.58 7.54
C GLU A 156 -6.64 5.62 7.00
N VAL A 157 -6.89 6.16 5.81
CA VAL A 157 -6.11 7.27 5.24
C VAL A 157 -7.04 8.33 4.70
N ILE A 158 -6.71 9.59 4.98
CA ILE A 158 -7.54 10.75 4.69
C ILE A 158 -6.71 11.73 3.85
N GLN A 159 -7.23 12.18 2.71
CA GLN A 159 -6.58 13.29 2.02
C GLN A 159 -6.85 14.60 2.78
N TYR A 160 -5.80 15.24 3.30
CA TYR A 160 -5.96 16.45 4.12
C TYR A 160 -5.96 17.76 3.31
N ASP A 161 -5.33 17.77 2.13
CA ASP A 161 -5.13 18.98 1.32
C ASP A 161 -6.21 19.23 0.24
N ILE A 162 -7.19 18.34 0.10
CA ILE A 162 -8.35 18.52 -0.77
C ILE A 162 -9.53 19.16 -0.01
N GLY A 163 -10.08 20.25 -0.56
CA GLY A 163 -11.07 21.09 0.15
C GLY A 163 -11.36 22.41 -0.59
N LYS A 164 -12.00 23.36 0.13
CA LYS A 164 -12.17 24.76 -0.29
C LYS A 164 -11.37 25.67 0.63
N SER A 165 -10.59 26.60 0.08
CA SER A 165 -10.05 27.71 0.86
C SER A 165 -11.08 28.83 0.96
N PHE A 166 -11.15 29.45 2.12
CA PHE A 166 -11.75 30.75 2.39
C PHE A 166 -10.64 31.71 2.86
N ASP A 167 -10.98 32.95 3.19
CA ASP A 167 -10.00 33.98 3.56
C ASP A 167 -9.33 33.72 4.92
N ASP A 168 -10.03 33.03 5.83
CA ASP A 168 -9.63 32.75 7.21
C ASP A 168 -9.33 31.26 7.48
N HIS A 169 -10.00 30.34 6.76
CA HIS A 169 -9.92 28.90 7.02
C HIS A 169 -9.94 28.04 5.74
N PHE A 170 -9.62 26.77 5.89
CA PHE A 170 -9.71 25.76 4.85
C PHE A 170 -10.77 24.73 5.22
N LYS A 171 -11.82 24.59 4.42
CA LYS A 171 -12.84 23.55 4.61
C LYS A 171 -12.46 22.31 3.83
N ARG A 172 -11.77 21.39 4.50
CA ARG A 172 -11.39 20.06 4.00
C ARG A 172 -12.60 19.29 3.45
N LYS A 173 -12.38 18.52 2.39
CA LYS A 173 -13.36 17.65 1.71
C LYS A 173 -12.95 16.18 1.61
N GLY A 174 -11.69 15.83 1.91
CA GLY A 174 -11.19 14.47 1.72
C GLY A 174 -11.99 13.43 2.53
N ILE A 175 -12.30 12.32 1.88
CA ILE A 175 -13.00 11.20 2.51
C ILE A 175 -11.97 10.33 3.25
N ALA A 176 -12.45 9.51 4.19
CA ALA A 176 -11.65 8.52 4.89
C ALA A 176 -11.68 7.19 4.12
N HIS A 177 -10.56 6.85 3.45
CA HIS A 177 -10.40 5.60 2.71
C HIS A 177 -9.86 4.54 3.66
N ARG A 178 -10.32 3.30 3.50
CA ARG A 178 -9.90 2.16 4.33
C ARG A 178 -9.56 0.98 3.42
N PRO A 179 -8.59 0.12 3.79
CA PRO A 179 -8.32 -1.12 3.06
C PRO A 179 -9.57 -2.00 2.93
N ASP A 180 -9.59 -2.93 1.99
CA ASP A 180 -10.74 -3.83 1.77
C ASP A 180 -11.01 -4.78 2.96
N SER A 181 -12.11 -5.54 2.90
CA SER A 181 -12.46 -6.46 3.98
C SER A 181 -11.40 -7.54 4.24
N ASN A 182 -10.73 -8.03 3.19
CA ASN A 182 -9.71 -9.07 3.30
C ASN A 182 -8.43 -8.52 3.97
N THR A 183 -8.01 -7.32 3.58
CA THR A 183 -6.88 -6.61 4.21
C THR A 183 -7.20 -6.24 5.65
N ARG A 184 -8.41 -5.75 5.96
CA ARG A 184 -8.83 -5.45 7.34
C ARG A 184 -8.91 -6.68 8.24
N THR A 185 -9.38 -7.82 7.72
CA THR A 185 -9.36 -9.10 8.46
C THR A 185 -7.92 -9.55 8.73
N THR A 186 -7.02 -9.35 7.76
CA THR A 186 -5.59 -9.64 7.95
C THR A 186 -4.95 -8.69 8.97
N LEU A 187 -5.31 -7.41 8.96
CA LEU A 187 -4.87 -6.42 9.97
C LEU A 187 -5.34 -6.79 11.38
N ALA A 188 -6.57 -7.29 11.55
CA ALA A 188 -7.06 -7.74 12.85
C ALA A 188 -6.23 -8.92 13.39
N LYS A 189 -5.91 -9.91 12.55
CA LYS A 189 -5.00 -11.03 12.88
C LYS A 189 -3.59 -10.52 13.21
N PHE A 190 -3.06 -9.61 12.41
CA PHE A 190 -1.72 -9.03 12.57
C PHE A 190 -1.58 -8.28 13.90
N ARG A 191 -2.58 -7.43 14.22
CA ARG A 191 -2.66 -6.69 15.47
C ARG A 191 -2.78 -7.62 16.68
N ALA A 192 -3.66 -8.63 16.64
CA ALA A 192 -3.79 -9.60 17.73
C ALA A 192 -2.47 -10.35 18.00
N GLY A 193 -1.67 -10.62 16.97
CA GLY A 193 -0.32 -11.17 17.11
C GLY A 193 0.60 -10.27 17.95
N HIS A 194 0.55 -8.95 17.74
CA HIS A 194 1.33 -7.95 18.48
C HIS A 194 0.78 -7.60 19.87
N GLU A 195 -0.49 -7.90 20.15
CA GLU A 195 -1.05 -7.81 21.49
C GLU A 195 -0.62 -9.00 22.37
N MET A 196 -0.15 -10.11 21.76
CA MET A 196 0.42 -11.28 22.45
C MET A 196 1.96 -11.33 22.46
N HIS A 197 2.62 -10.83 21.41
CA HIS A 197 4.07 -10.99 21.20
C HIS A 197 4.73 -9.69 20.69
N GLN A 198 6.06 -9.60 20.77
CA GLN A 198 6.80 -8.53 20.12
C GLN A 198 6.79 -8.69 18.59
N ASN A 199 6.83 -7.59 17.85
CA ASN A 199 6.97 -7.60 16.39
C ASN A 199 8.36 -8.09 15.96
N ASN A 200 8.45 -8.61 14.74
CA ASN A 200 9.66 -9.24 14.20
C ASN A 200 10.62 -8.24 13.52
N ILE A 201 10.29 -6.95 13.43
CA ILE A 201 11.14 -5.92 12.78
C ILE A 201 12.61 -5.96 13.29
N PRO A 202 12.92 -6.03 14.60
CA PRO A 202 14.30 -6.16 15.10
C PRO A 202 15.01 -7.47 14.70
N SER A 203 14.25 -8.51 14.34
CA SER A 203 14.79 -9.78 13.86
C SER A 203 15.08 -9.71 12.36
N ILE A 204 14.14 -9.17 11.58
CA ILE A 204 14.26 -8.98 10.12
C ILE A 204 15.43 -8.04 9.78
N LEU A 205 15.55 -6.91 10.48
CA LEU A 205 16.61 -5.92 10.21
C LEU A 205 17.99 -6.30 10.77
N ARG A 206 18.10 -7.34 11.61
CA ARG A 206 19.33 -7.71 12.34
C ARG A 206 20.58 -7.86 11.47
N HIS A 207 20.40 -8.30 10.22
CA HIS A 207 21.50 -8.56 9.28
C HIS A 207 21.67 -7.44 8.24
N LEU A 208 20.73 -6.50 8.15
CA LEU A 208 20.71 -5.40 7.19
C LEU A 208 21.34 -4.15 7.81
N LYS A 209 22.67 -4.12 7.89
CA LYS A 209 23.44 -3.06 8.59
C LYS A 209 23.13 -1.62 8.16
N GLN A 210 22.69 -1.40 6.92
CA GLN A 210 22.25 -0.10 6.42
C GLN A 210 20.96 0.41 7.08
N TYR A 211 20.18 -0.49 7.69
CA TYR A 211 18.97 -0.21 8.46
C TYR A 211 19.18 -0.45 9.96
N ALA A 212 20.40 -0.17 10.46
CA ALA A 212 20.64 -0.05 11.88
C ALA A 212 19.89 1.17 12.46
N ALA A 213 19.42 1.05 13.70
CA ALA A 213 18.79 2.18 14.40
C ALA A 213 19.82 3.30 14.65
N PRO A 214 19.50 4.58 14.38
CA PRO A 214 20.28 5.72 14.85
C PRO A 214 20.38 5.76 16.37
N ASP A 215 21.29 6.58 16.91
CA ASP A 215 21.37 6.81 18.35
C ASP A 215 20.02 7.34 18.89
N SER A 216 19.53 6.72 19.97
CA SER A 216 18.27 7.11 20.62
C SER A 216 18.22 8.57 21.10
N THR A 217 19.38 9.22 21.29
CA THR A 217 19.49 10.66 21.59
C THR A 217 19.09 11.55 20.42
N LEU A 218 19.02 11.01 19.19
CA LEU A 218 18.52 11.70 17.99
C LEU A 218 16.99 11.61 17.84
N ASP A 219 16.29 10.92 18.76
CA ASP A 219 14.82 10.92 18.86
C ASP A 219 14.36 12.18 19.60
N VAL A 220 14.54 13.35 18.96
CA VAL A 220 14.21 14.66 19.51
C VAL A 220 12.87 15.14 18.94
N LEU A 221 11.93 15.47 19.84
CA LEU A 221 10.66 16.13 19.48
C LEU A 221 10.68 17.55 20.06
N PHE A 222 10.53 18.55 19.20
CA PHE A 222 10.46 19.95 19.60
C PHE A 222 9.03 20.35 19.99
N CYS A 223 8.92 21.15 21.05
CA CYS A 223 7.65 21.76 21.45
C CYS A 223 7.16 22.76 20.38
N SER A 224 5.94 22.58 19.88
CA SER A 224 5.35 23.45 18.84
C SER A 224 5.03 24.86 19.33
N SER A 225 4.54 24.97 20.56
CA SER A 225 4.12 26.24 21.18
C SER A 225 5.27 27.03 21.83
N CYS A 226 6.45 26.42 22.01
CA CYS A 226 7.57 27.00 22.72
C CYS A 226 8.42 27.85 21.77
N LYS A 227 8.30 29.18 21.88
CA LYS A 227 9.17 30.10 21.14
C LYS A 227 10.57 30.07 21.73
N SER A 228 11.59 29.99 20.88
CA SER A 228 13.02 29.86 21.21
C SER A 228 13.65 31.03 22.00
N SER A 229 12.84 31.93 22.54
CA SER A 229 13.25 33.13 23.29
C SER A 229 12.30 33.47 24.46
N SER A 230 11.30 32.65 24.77
CA SER A 230 10.35 32.91 25.86
C SER A 230 10.54 31.94 27.01
N THR A 231 10.99 32.45 28.16
CA THR A 231 11.26 31.70 29.42
C THR A 231 10.00 31.24 30.17
N LYS A 232 8.93 30.88 29.44
CA LYS A 232 7.79 30.19 30.03
C LYS A 232 8.09 28.70 30.07
N ASP A 233 8.34 28.17 31.28
CA ASP A 233 8.43 26.73 31.50
C ASP A 233 7.14 26.08 30.97
N CYS A 234 7.30 25.20 29.98
CA CYS A 234 6.19 24.49 29.36
C CYS A 234 5.67 23.35 30.28
N GLY A 235 6.41 22.99 31.34
CA GLY A 235 6.17 21.86 32.23
C GLY A 235 6.54 20.52 31.57
N PHE A 236 6.11 20.32 30.33
CA PHE A 236 6.39 19.15 29.51
C PHE A 236 7.74 19.20 28.76
N CYS A 237 8.51 20.28 28.89
CA CYS A 237 9.69 20.57 28.06
C CYS A 237 10.96 20.73 28.88
N ASP A 238 12.10 20.25 28.37
CA ASP A 238 13.41 20.52 28.95
C ASP A 238 13.93 21.94 28.64
N GLU A 239 15.15 22.24 29.12
CA GLU A 239 15.83 23.53 28.92
C GLU A 239 16.15 23.86 27.44
N HIS A 240 16.09 22.86 26.55
CA HIS A 240 16.30 23.00 25.10
C HIS A 240 14.96 23.14 24.33
N ASN A 241 13.82 23.12 25.02
CA ASN A 241 12.45 23.05 24.47
C ASN A 241 12.12 21.69 23.82
N TYR A 242 12.85 20.62 24.17
CA TYR A 242 12.51 19.26 23.77
C TYR A 242 11.38 18.72 24.67
N VAL A 243 10.39 18.06 24.07
CA VAL A 243 9.31 17.42 24.83
C VAL A 243 9.87 16.26 25.64
N ARG A 244 9.76 16.33 26.97
CA ARG A 244 10.18 15.28 27.91
C ARG A 244 9.37 14.02 27.65
N ARG A 245 10.06 12.94 27.27
CA ARG A 245 9.45 11.63 26.97
C ARG A 245 10.22 10.53 27.72
N ALA A 246 9.50 9.55 28.26
CA ALA A 246 10.12 8.41 28.91
C ALA A 246 11.07 7.66 27.95
N PRO A 247 12.15 7.01 28.44
CA PRO A 247 13.02 6.17 27.62
C PRO A 247 12.24 5.15 26.78
N ARG A 248 12.73 4.82 25.58
CA ARG A 248 12.06 3.85 24.71
C ARG A 248 12.33 2.42 25.20
N SER A 249 11.29 1.62 25.39
CA SER A 249 11.41 0.16 25.47
C SER A 249 11.96 -0.37 24.14
N ALA A 250 12.88 -1.34 24.18
CA ALA A 250 13.73 -1.69 23.04
C ALA A 250 12.97 -2.00 21.73
N GLY A 251 13.49 -1.48 20.62
CA GLY A 251 12.97 -1.68 19.26
C GLY A 251 11.98 -0.60 18.78
N PRO A 252 11.54 -0.70 17.51
CA PRO A 252 10.45 0.10 16.96
C PRO A 252 9.10 -0.52 17.33
N ARG A 253 8.08 0.32 17.50
CA ARG A 253 6.69 -0.14 17.71
C ARG A 253 5.87 0.01 16.44
N ILE A 254 4.86 -0.84 16.29
CA ILE A 254 3.86 -0.75 15.23
C ILE A 254 2.60 -0.12 15.84
N HIS A 255 2.12 0.96 15.21
CA HIS A 255 0.89 1.66 15.56
C HIS A 255 -0.15 1.44 14.47
N TYR A 256 -1.42 1.35 14.86
CA TYR A 256 -2.55 1.21 13.94
C TYR A 256 -3.44 2.44 14.08
N GLY A 257 -3.64 3.21 13.00
CA GLY A 257 -4.41 4.45 13.07
C GLY A 257 -4.54 5.16 11.73
N LYS A 258 -4.91 6.44 11.78
CA LYS A 258 -5.10 7.28 10.59
C LYS A 258 -3.77 7.82 10.06
N ILE A 259 -3.65 7.90 8.73
CA ILE A 259 -2.60 8.66 8.03
C ILE A 259 -3.25 9.82 7.28
N ALA A 260 -2.66 11.01 7.36
CA ALA A 260 -3.06 12.18 6.59
C ALA A 260 -2.17 12.30 5.34
N SER A 261 -2.74 12.07 4.16
CA SER A 261 -2.02 12.11 2.89
C SER A 261 -2.28 13.40 2.11
N GLY A 262 -1.29 13.95 1.42
CA GLY A 262 -1.45 15.18 0.64
C GLY A 262 -0.14 15.72 0.07
N ASN A 263 -0.21 16.55 -0.98
CA ASN A 263 0.94 16.91 -1.83
C ASN A 263 1.88 17.97 -1.23
N GLN A 264 1.94 18.11 0.11
CA GLN A 264 2.67 19.20 0.78
C GLN A 264 3.60 18.66 1.85
N VAL A 265 4.91 18.85 1.69
CA VAL A 265 5.89 18.54 2.75
C VAL A 265 5.60 19.42 3.99
N ILE A 266 5.08 18.81 5.06
CA ILE A 266 4.81 19.54 6.31
C ILE A 266 6.14 19.72 7.06
N ARG A 267 6.59 20.98 7.16
CA ARG A 267 7.77 21.41 7.94
C ARG A 267 7.42 22.47 8.98
N ASN A 268 6.25 22.35 9.59
CA ASN A 268 5.74 23.35 10.53
C ASN A 268 4.88 22.66 11.58
N ALA A 269 5.35 22.70 12.84
CA ALA A 269 4.72 22.01 13.95
C ALA A 269 3.28 22.49 14.22
N MET A 270 3.00 23.79 14.09
CA MET A 270 1.62 24.32 14.25
C MET A 270 0.68 23.83 13.14
N LYS A 271 1.20 23.64 11.91
CA LYS A 271 0.40 23.08 10.80
C LYS A 271 0.15 21.58 10.98
N ARG A 272 1.15 20.84 11.44
CA ARG A 272 1.02 19.42 11.84
C ARG A 272 -0.01 19.25 12.95
N ASP A 273 0.09 20.04 14.01
CA ASP A 273 -0.80 19.96 15.17
C ASP A 273 -2.24 20.31 14.76
N LYS A 274 -2.44 21.34 13.92
CA LYS A 274 -3.75 21.65 13.32
C LYS A 274 -4.30 20.50 12.44
N ILE A 275 -3.46 19.80 11.68
CA ILE A 275 -3.88 18.60 10.92
C ILE A 275 -4.32 17.48 11.88
N ALA A 276 -3.66 17.33 13.03
CA ALA A 276 -4.05 16.36 14.06
C ALA A 276 -5.41 16.72 14.71
N GLU A 277 -5.62 18.00 15.04
CA GLU A 277 -6.86 18.54 15.59
C GLU A 277 -8.06 18.40 14.62
N GLU A 278 -7.88 18.73 13.33
CA GLU A 278 -8.94 18.68 12.31
C GLU A 278 -9.36 17.27 11.88
N LEU A 279 -8.55 16.25 12.19
CA LEU A 279 -8.76 14.88 11.73
C LEU A 279 -9.01 13.87 12.86
N LEU A 280 -8.51 14.16 14.07
CA LEU A 280 -8.47 13.33 15.27
C LEU A 280 -7.69 12.01 15.05
N ASP A 281 -6.87 11.58 16.02
CA ASP A 281 -6.18 10.27 16.02
C ASP A 281 -5.32 9.96 14.78
N VAL A 282 -4.79 10.99 14.11
CA VAL A 282 -3.80 10.84 13.04
C VAL A 282 -2.42 10.69 13.62
N LEU A 283 -1.69 9.68 13.14
CA LEU A 283 -0.38 9.29 13.67
C LEU A 283 0.78 9.60 12.71
N CYS A 284 0.47 9.82 11.43
CA CYS A 284 1.45 10.07 10.37
C CYS A 284 0.91 11.03 9.30
N VAL A 285 1.78 11.85 8.71
CA VAL A 285 1.57 12.48 7.39
C VAL A 285 2.36 11.75 6.30
N ASP A 286 1.79 11.63 5.11
CA ASP A 286 2.49 11.16 3.90
C ASP A 286 2.08 11.96 2.65
N MET A 287 2.72 11.70 1.50
CA MET A 287 2.49 12.48 0.27
C MET A 287 1.82 11.70 -0.89
N GLU A 288 1.74 10.38 -0.82
CA GLU A 288 1.35 9.54 -1.96
C GLU A 288 0.00 8.83 -1.79
N ALA A 289 -0.31 8.36 -0.58
CA ALA A 289 -1.18 7.21 -0.41
C ALA A 289 -2.65 7.49 -0.80
N ALA A 290 -3.15 8.72 -0.66
CA ALA A 290 -4.48 9.10 -1.15
C ALA A 290 -4.67 8.79 -2.64
N GLY A 291 -3.67 9.12 -3.48
CA GLY A 291 -3.75 8.89 -4.93
C GLY A 291 -3.81 7.41 -5.32
N VAL A 292 -3.36 6.51 -4.45
CA VAL A 292 -3.52 5.06 -4.64
C VAL A 292 -4.92 4.61 -4.18
N MET A 293 -5.39 5.11 -3.03
CA MET A 293 -6.66 4.69 -2.41
C MET A 293 -7.93 5.27 -3.04
N ASP A 294 -7.83 6.32 -3.84
CA ASP A 294 -8.96 6.77 -4.68
C ASP A 294 -9.34 5.74 -5.76
N SER A 295 -8.37 4.92 -6.19
CA SER A 295 -8.55 3.98 -7.31
C SER A 295 -8.50 2.51 -6.90
N PHE A 296 -7.74 2.14 -5.86
CA PHE A 296 -7.42 0.74 -5.54
C PHE A 296 -7.43 0.44 -4.04
N PRO A 297 -7.86 -0.77 -3.63
CA PRO A 297 -7.60 -1.29 -2.29
C PRO A 297 -6.09 -1.28 -1.98
N CYS A 298 -5.71 -0.48 -1.00
CA CYS A 298 -4.32 -0.24 -0.65
C CYS A 298 -4.14 -0.20 0.86
N LEU A 299 -2.98 -0.68 1.34
CA LEU A 299 -2.53 -0.53 2.70
C LEU A 299 -1.28 0.37 2.72
N SER A 300 -1.40 1.53 3.36
CA SER A 300 -0.24 2.42 3.60
C SER A 300 0.51 1.98 4.87
N ILE A 301 1.83 1.82 4.78
CA ILE A 301 2.72 1.42 5.88
C ILE A 301 3.89 2.41 5.91
N ARG A 302 3.94 3.27 6.94
CA ARG A 302 4.87 4.39 7.01
C ARG A 302 5.78 4.31 8.23
N GLY A 303 7.09 4.21 7.99
CA GLY A 303 8.11 4.35 9.02
C GLY A 303 8.38 5.83 9.30
N LEU A 304 8.53 6.21 10.56
CA LEU A 304 8.55 7.64 10.92
C LEU A 304 9.96 8.22 10.81
N SER A 305 10.20 9.08 9.81
CA SER A 305 11.51 9.71 9.55
C SER A 305 11.74 11.03 10.29
N ASP A 306 10.66 11.72 10.68
CA ASP A 306 10.71 13.04 11.29
C ASP A 306 9.38 13.35 11.99
N TYR A 307 9.27 14.53 12.60
CA TYR A 307 8.06 15.00 13.29
C TYR A 307 7.30 16.08 12.51
N ALA A 308 7.37 16.12 11.17
CA ALA A 308 6.62 17.06 10.31
C ALA A 308 6.80 18.55 10.73
N ASP A 309 7.98 18.91 11.23
CA ASP A 309 8.30 20.24 11.75
C ASP A 309 9.52 20.86 11.06
N ALA A 310 9.96 22.02 11.55
CA ALA A 310 11.07 22.75 10.96
C ALA A 310 12.38 21.94 10.95
N TYR A 311 12.55 21.04 11.92
CA TYR A 311 13.76 20.26 12.18
C TYR A 311 13.80 18.93 11.41
N LYS A 312 12.81 18.66 10.55
CA LYS A 312 12.84 17.56 9.57
C LYS A 312 14.19 17.54 8.84
N ASN A 313 14.83 16.38 8.90
CA ASN A 313 16.14 16.04 8.36
C ASN A 313 16.14 14.56 7.95
N ASP A 314 17.23 14.10 7.35
CA ASP A 314 17.25 12.81 6.67
C ASP A 314 17.93 11.68 7.47
N PHE A 315 18.45 11.94 8.68
CA PHE A 315 19.22 10.96 9.48
C PHE A 315 18.45 9.68 9.83
N TRP A 316 17.12 9.73 9.83
CA TRP A 316 16.25 8.59 10.13
C TRP A 316 15.67 7.91 8.88
N GLN A 317 15.91 8.40 7.66
CA GLN A 317 15.26 7.86 6.44
C GLN A 317 15.56 6.39 6.21
N ASP A 318 16.84 5.97 6.27
CA ASP A 318 17.22 4.57 6.07
C ASP A 318 16.51 3.65 7.07
N TYR A 319 16.59 3.95 8.37
CA TYR A 319 15.97 3.12 9.40
C TYR A 319 14.43 3.14 9.32
N ALA A 320 13.81 4.29 9.00
CA ALA A 320 12.37 4.40 8.79
C ALA A 320 11.91 3.56 7.57
N ALA A 321 12.62 3.63 6.45
CA ALA A 321 12.36 2.80 5.27
C ALA A 321 12.53 1.31 5.58
N GLY A 322 13.59 0.93 6.30
CA GLY A 322 13.84 -0.42 6.77
C GLY A 322 12.72 -0.97 7.67
N THR A 323 12.30 -0.21 8.69
CA THR A 323 11.24 -0.63 9.62
C THR A 323 9.88 -0.73 8.93
N ALA A 324 9.55 0.19 8.01
CA ALA A 324 8.34 0.12 7.18
C ALA A 324 8.34 -1.15 6.30
N ALA A 325 9.44 -1.42 5.59
CA ALA A 325 9.57 -2.59 4.73
C ALA A 325 9.53 -3.91 5.52
N ALA A 326 10.18 -3.97 6.68
CA ALA A 326 10.12 -5.12 7.58
C ALA A 326 8.70 -5.36 8.11
N CYS A 327 7.96 -4.30 8.48
CA CYS A 327 6.55 -4.40 8.86
C CYS A 327 5.67 -4.93 7.72
N ALA A 328 5.94 -4.52 6.46
CA ALA A 328 5.24 -5.04 5.29
C ALA A 328 5.56 -6.52 5.02
N LYS A 329 6.82 -6.95 5.19
CA LYS A 329 7.21 -8.38 5.15
C LYS A 329 6.48 -9.20 6.21
N GLU A 330 6.40 -8.68 7.43
CA GLU A 330 5.71 -9.34 8.55
C GLU A 330 4.19 -9.44 8.31
N PHE A 331 3.58 -8.38 7.78
CA PHE A 331 2.16 -8.38 7.39
C PHE A 331 1.85 -9.43 6.30
N LEU A 332 2.65 -9.47 5.24
CA LEU A 332 2.49 -10.48 4.18
C LEU A 332 2.69 -11.91 4.69
N SER A 333 3.59 -12.10 5.67
CA SER A 333 3.84 -13.40 6.31
C SER A 333 2.62 -13.93 7.10
N VAL A 334 1.74 -13.05 7.60
CA VAL A 334 0.47 -13.47 8.24
C VAL A 334 -0.73 -13.50 7.28
N MET A 335 -0.59 -12.94 6.07
CA MET A 335 -1.66 -12.85 5.08
C MET A 335 -1.93 -14.21 4.40
N PRO A 336 -3.19 -14.66 4.30
CA PRO A 336 -3.52 -15.91 3.59
C PRO A 336 -3.17 -15.83 2.11
N CYS A 337 -2.34 -16.77 1.63
CA CYS A 337 -2.16 -16.99 0.20
C CYS A 337 -3.48 -17.49 -0.40
N ARG A 338 -4.08 -16.70 -1.29
CA ARG A 338 -5.26 -17.09 -2.06
C ARG A 338 -4.84 -17.38 -3.48
N ARG A 339 -4.69 -18.67 -3.81
CA ARG A 339 -4.53 -19.08 -5.20
C ARG A 339 -5.85 -18.84 -5.92
N ILE A 340 -5.78 -18.31 -7.14
CA ILE A 340 -6.84 -18.55 -8.12
C ILE A 340 -6.84 -20.07 -8.33
N SER A 341 -7.98 -20.72 -8.08
CA SER A 341 -8.10 -22.16 -8.31
C SER A 341 -7.99 -22.42 -9.81
N GLU A 342 -6.96 -23.17 -10.23
CA GLU A 342 -6.96 -23.74 -11.59
C GLU A 342 -8.27 -24.53 -11.79
N PRO A 343 -8.94 -24.40 -12.95
CA PRO A 343 -10.09 -25.22 -13.26
C PRO A 343 -9.65 -26.69 -13.25
N PHE A 344 -10.35 -27.53 -12.49
CA PHE A 344 -10.01 -28.95 -12.32
C PHE A 344 -9.69 -29.61 -13.67
N PRO A 345 -8.56 -30.33 -13.79
CA PRO A 345 -8.21 -31.01 -15.04
C PRO A 345 -9.28 -32.04 -15.36
N ALA A 346 -10.01 -31.83 -16.46
CA ALA A 346 -11.12 -32.67 -16.85
C ALA A 346 -10.66 -34.10 -17.14
N SER A 347 -10.94 -35.01 -16.21
CA SER A 347 -10.59 -36.43 -16.33
C SER A 347 -11.32 -37.04 -17.52
N GLY A 348 -10.59 -37.39 -18.58
CA GLY A 348 -11.16 -37.80 -19.86
C GLY A 348 -11.83 -39.17 -19.84
N SER A 349 -13.12 -39.20 -20.17
CA SER A 349 -13.81 -40.39 -20.70
C SER A 349 -14.87 -39.96 -21.72
N ASN A 350 -15.10 -40.76 -22.75
CA ASN A 350 -15.81 -40.34 -23.97
C ASN A 350 -17.34 -40.16 -23.81
N SER A 351 -17.89 -39.28 -24.66
CA SER A 351 -19.31 -39.13 -25.11
C SER A 351 -20.07 -37.90 -24.57
N PRO A 352 -21.03 -37.40 -25.36
CA PRO A 352 -20.86 -36.59 -26.57
C PRO A 352 -20.78 -35.08 -26.23
N LEU A 353 -20.73 -34.20 -27.25
CA LEU A 353 -20.45 -32.76 -27.10
C LEU A 353 -21.35 -32.04 -26.08
N PHE A 354 -20.79 -31.72 -24.91
CA PHE A 354 -21.24 -30.57 -24.12
C PHE A 354 -20.44 -29.34 -24.53
N HIS A 355 -21.14 -28.30 -25.02
CA HIS A 355 -20.51 -27.03 -25.36
C HIS A 355 -19.84 -26.38 -24.14
N LYS A 356 -18.70 -25.70 -24.35
CA LYS A 356 -18.14 -24.77 -23.38
C LYS A 356 -19.22 -23.76 -22.95
N LYS A 357 -19.72 -23.87 -21.73
CA LYS A 357 -20.38 -22.74 -21.07
C LYS A 357 -19.32 -21.79 -20.56
N GLN A 358 -19.00 -20.79 -21.38
CA GLN A 358 -18.74 -19.46 -20.85
C GLN A 358 -19.89 -19.12 -19.90
N SER A 359 -19.58 -18.68 -18.68
CA SER A 359 -20.55 -18.08 -17.78
C SER A 359 -20.84 -16.63 -18.21
N GLU A 360 -21.29 -16.47 -19.45
CA GLU A 360 -21.92 -15.23 -19.91
C GLU A 360 -23.23 -15.05 -19.16
N ILE A 361 -23.33 -13.93 -18.44
CA ILE A 361 -24.61 -13.48 -17.88
C ILE A 361 -25.46 -13.05 -19.07
N PHE A 362 -26.36 -13.93 -19.51
CA PHE A 362 -27.27 -13.67 -20.61
C PHE A 362 -28.30 -12.60 -20.22
N LEU A 363 -27.94 -11.33 -20.43
CA LEU A 363 -28.88 -10.22 -20.56
C LEU A 363 -29.67 -10.39 -21.87
N ARG A 364 -30.62 -11.34 -21.87
CA ARG A 364 -31.69 -11.33 -22.87
C ARG A 364 -32.56 -10.10 -22.61
N GLY A 365 -32.88 -9.35 -23.67
CA GLY A 365 -33.75 -8.19 -23.57
C GLY A 365 -35.12 -8.58 -23.00
N ILE A 366 -35.61 -7.75 -22.08
CA ILE A 366 -36.92 -7.89 -21.44
C ILE A 366 -37.76 -6.69 -21.92
N GLU A 367 -38.97 -6.96 -22.41
CA GLU A 367 -39.91 -5.89 -22.79
C GLU A 367 -40.54 -5.26 -21.54
N ALA A 368 -41.02 -4.01 -21.65
CA ALA A 368 -41.51 -3.28 -20.49
C ALA A 368 -42.80 -3.90 -19.92
N GLY A 369 -42.71 -4.53 -18.75
CA GLY A 369 -43.85 -5.08 -18.01
C GLY A 369 -43.46 -5.72 -16.68
N ASP A 370 -42.63 -6.76 -16.71
CA ASP A 370 -42.33 -7.62 -15.55
C ASP A 370 -40.86 -7.52 -15.09
N TRP A 371 -40.63 -7.50 -13.77
CA TRP A 371 -39.30 -7.39 -13.16
C TRP A 371 -39.08 -8.43 -12.04
N GLY A 372 -38.04 -9.26 -12.20
CA GLY A 372 -37.55 -10.15 -11.14
C GLY A 372 -36.21 -10.78 -11.50
N MET A 373 -35.18 -10.60 -10.68
CA MET A 373 -33.84 -11.13 -10.93
C MET A 373 -33.62 -12.43 -10.12
N GLN A 374 -33.59 -13.58 -10.82
CA GLN A 374 -33.28 -14.87 -10.21
C GLN A 374 -31.76 -15.09 -10.13
N VAL A 375 -31.22 -15.21 -8.92
CA VAL A 375 -29.81 -15.54 -8.67
C VAL A 375 -29.74 -16.92 -8.01
N VAL A 376 -28.97 -17.84 -8.60
CA VAL A 376 -28.75 -19.20 -8.10
C VAL A 376 -27.27 -19.37 -7.74
N ILE A 377 -26.98 -19.70 -6.48
CA ILE A 377 -25.63 -19.96 -5.98
C ILE A 377 -25.45 -21.48 -5.85
N PRO A 378 -24.46 -22.13 -6.50
CA PRO A 378 -24.43 -23.59 -6.60
C PRO A 378 -24.04 -24.37 -5.33
N GLU A 379 -23.51 -23.72 -4.29
CA GLU A 379 -22.70 -24.38 -3.25
C GLU A 379 -23.33 -24.39 -1.84
N ALA A 380 -24.54 -23.86 -1.65
CA ALA A 380 -25.26 -23.94 -0.37
C ALA A 380 -26.65 -24.57 -0.56
N ASN A 381 -26.91 -25.63 0.23
CA ASN A 381 -28.16 -26.41 0.16
C ASN A 381 -29.41 -25.67 0.69
N GLN A 382 -29.26 -24.38 0.97
CA GLN A 382 -30.28 -23.34 1.04
C GLN A 382 -29.70 -22.12 0.31
N SER A 383 -30.36 -21.64 -0.75
CA SER A 383 -29.91 -20.48 -1.54
C SER A 383 -31.04 -19.87 -2.34
N VAL A 384 -31.72 -18.86 -1.77
CA VAL A 384 -32.64 -18.00 -2.52
C VAL A 384 -32.52 -16.56 -2.01
N VAL A 385 -32.25 -15.64 -2.93
CA VAL A 385 -32.70 -14.25 -2.84
C VAL A 385 -33.12 -13.84 -4.26
N VAL A 386 -34.42 -13.62 -4.46
CA VAL A 386 -34.92 -12.90 -5.65
C VAL A 386 -35.16 -11.46 -5.21
N ILE A 387 -34.54 -10.51 -5.90
CA ILE A 387 -34.80 -9.07 -5.69
C ILE A 387 -35.73 -8.61 -6.81
N GLY A 388 -36.91 -8.15 -6.42
CA GLY A 388 -37.82 -7.40 -7.27
C GLY A 388 -37.88 -5.94 -6.81
N ALA A 389 -37.99 -5.00 -7.75
CA ALA A 389 -38.17 -3.59 -7.45
C ALA A 389 -39.24 -3.01 -8.37
N THR A 390 -40.22 -2.31 -7.80
CA THR A 390 -41.23 -1.58 -8.58
C THR A 390 -40.74 -0.18 -8.85
N VAL A 391 -40.75 0.23 -10.12
CA VAL A 391 -40.32 1.56 -10.57
C VAL A 391 -41.53 2.30 -11.12
N GLY A 392 -41.91 3.39 -10.46
CA GLY A 392 -42.90 4.36 -10.96
C GLY A 392 -42.21 5.51 -11.72
N GLU A 393 -43.00 6.45 -12.22
CA GLU A 393 -42.50 7.57 -13.05
C GLU A 393 -41.45 8.44 -12.33
N ASN A 394 -41.48 8.50 -10.99
CA ASN A 394 -40.56 9.27 -10.16
C ASN A 394 -39.40 8.43 -9.55
N GLY A 395 -39.34 7.10 -9.76
CA GLY A 395 -38.26 6.25 -9.25
C GLY A 395 -38.70 4.92 -8.62
N ILE A 396 -37.81 4.30 -7.84
CA ILE A 396 -38.09 3.02 -7.15
C ILE A 396 -39.05 3.27 -5.98
N GLN A 397 -40.23 2.67 -6.02
CA GLN A 397 -41.29 2.86 -5.01
C GLN A 397 -41.31 1.74 -3.95
N ALA A 398 -40.88 0.53 -4.30
CA ALA A 398 -40.77 -0.57 -3.35
C ALA A 398 -39.68 -1.56 -3.77
N ILE A 399 -39.09 -2.23 -2.78
CA ILE A 399 -38.13 -3.33 -2.97
C ILE A 399 -38.67 -4.54 -2.22
N GLY A 400 -38.73 -5.67 -2.92
CA GLY A 400 -39.14 -6.96 -2.36
C GLY A 400 -37.97 -7.95 -2.37
N CYS A 401 -37.83 -8.69 -1.27
CA CYS A 401 -37.01 -9.89 -1.21
C CYS A 401 -37.87 -11.08 -0.74
N GLY A 402 -37.48 -12.28 -1.15
CA GLY A 402 -38.16 -13.51 -0.76
C GLY A 402 -37.26 -14.74 -0.84
N ILE A 403 -37.69 -15.78 -0.14
CA ILE A 403 -37.03 -17.08 -0.04
C ILE A 403 -38.06 -18.16 -0.45
N GLU A 404 -37.64 -19.06 -1.32
CA GLU A 404 -38.36 -20.29 -1.65
C GLU A 404 -37.71 -21.44 -0.88
N ASN A 405 -38.49 -22.13 -0.05
CA ASN A 405 -38.01 -23.28 0.72
C ASN A 405 -38.12 -24.56 -0.12
N LEU A 406 -37.40 -25.63 0.28
CA LEU A 406 -37.31 -26.93 -0.43
C LEU A 406 -38.66 -27.63 -0.73
N CYS A 407 -39.78 -27.13 -0.22
CA CYS A 407 -41.15 -27.60 -0.49
C CYS A 407 -41.94 -26.71 -1.46
N GLY A 408 -41.30 -25.74 -2.15
CA GLY A 408 -41.97 -24.84 -3.11
C GLY A 408 -42.91 -23.79 -2.50
N GLN A 409 -42.81 -23.56 -1.18
CA GLN A 409 -43.55 -22.49 -0.51
C GLN A 409 -42.72 -21.20 -0.48
N TRP A 410 -43.37 -20.11 -0.88
CA TRP A 410 -42.78 -18.78 -0.99
C TRP A 410 -43.09 -17.93 0.24
N GLN A 411 -42.06 -17.30 0.80
CA GLN A 411 -42.21 -16.22 1.76
C GLN A 411 -41.48 -14.98 1.23
N ALA A 412 -42.21 -13.87 1.12
CA ALA A 412 -41.70 -12.60 0.62
C ALA A 412 -42.12 -11.46 1.55
N ARG A 413 -41.27 -10.42 1.66
CA ARG A 413 -41.55 -9.21 2.44
C ARG A 413 -41.40 -7.99 1.53
N LYS A 414 -42.50 -7.25 1.34
CA LYS A 414 -42.48 -5.94 0.67
C LYS A 414 -41.89 -4.92 1.64
N ILE A 415 -40.92 -4.13 1.17
CA ILE A 415 -40.48 -2.91 1.83
C ILE A 415 -40.95 -1.76 0.94
N GLU A 416 -41.88 -0.97 1.46
CA GLU A 416 -42.34 0.28 0.86
C GLU A 416 -41.36 1.38 1.24
N LEU A 417 -40.93 2.18 0.27
CA LEU A 417 -40.08 3.34 0.50
C LEU A 417 -40.99 4.57 0.68
N PRO A 418 -40.67 5.50 1.60
CA PRO A 418 -41.47 6.72 1.76
C PRO A 418 -41.38 7.59 0.51
N ASP A 419 -42.51 8.22 0.14
CA ASP A 419 -42.58 9.12 -1.01
C ASP A 419 -41.63 10.33 -0.84
N THR A 420 -40.88 10.65 -1.90
CA THR A 420 -39.67 11.48 -1.81
C THR A 420 -39.90 13.00 -1.91
N ASP A 421 -41.11 13.48 -1.63
CA ASP A 421 -41.45 14.92 -1.74
C ASP A 421 -41.30 15.71 -0.42
N ASP A 422 -41.33 15.05 0.76
CA ASP A 422 -41.14 15.69 2.08
C ASP A 422 -39.78 15.32 2.72
N ALA A 423 -38.69 15.84 2.15
CA ALA A 423 -37.31 15.50 2.52
C ALA A 423 -36.70 16.33 3.69
N GLU A 424 -37.44 16.52 4.79
CA GLU A 424 -36.92 17.12 6.04
C GLU A 424 -37.19 16.26 7.30
N ASP A 425 -36.74 15.00 7.32
CA ASP A 425 -36.10 14.46 8.55
C ASP A 425 -35.17 13.26 8.29
N SER A 426 -34.32 12.94 9.26
CA SER A 426 -33.24 11.94 9.10
C SER A 426 -33.71 10.48 9.34
N PRO A 427 -33.40 9.53 8.43
CA PRO A 427 -33.74 8.12 8.64
C PRO A 427 -32.78 7.47 9.64
N THR A 428 -33.31 7.09 10.81
CA THR A 428 -32.63 6.17 11.73
C THR A 428 -32.60 4.75 11.15
N PRO A 429 -31.50 3.99 11.30
CA PRO A 429 -31.42 2.64 10.76
C PRO A 429 -32.23 1.65 11.62
N LEU A 430 -33.29 1.07 11.04
CA LEU A 430 -34.01 -0.07 11.61
C LEU A 430 -33.15 -1.33 11.57
N MET A 431 -32.28 -1.49 12.57
CA MET A 431 -31.84 -2.81 13.01
C MET A 431 -32.83 -3.32 14.06
N ASP A 432 -33.65 -4.31 13.70
CA ASP A 432 -34.35 -5.15 14.67
C ASP A 432 -34.33 -6.63 14.25
N GLU A 433 -33.90 -7.44 15.23
CA GLU A 433 -33.99 -8.89 15.40
C GLU A 433 -34.15 -9.82 14.18
N CYS A 434 -33.07 -10.53 13.85
CA CYS A 434 -33.13 -11.86 13.24
C CYS A 434 -32.77 -12.95 14.28
N THR A 435 -33.73 -13.33 15.12
CA THR A 435 -33.57 -14.47 16.05
C THR A 435 -33.93 -15.80 15.37
N PRO A 436 -33.08 -16.84 15.43
CA PRO A 436 -33.35 -18.13 14.80
C PRO A 436 -34.34 -18.97 15.62
N GLY A 437 -35.61 -18.96 15.21
CA GLY A 437 -36.66 -19.78 15.82
C GLY A 437 -36.50 -21.27 15.50
N TYR A 438 -36.07 -22.07 16.48
CA TYR A 438 -36.12 -23.54 16.41
C TYR A 438 -37.59 -24.02 16.37
N ALA A 439 -37.97 -24.73 15.32
CA ALA A 439 -39.21 -25.51 15.26
C ALA A 439 -38.90 -26.94 14.81
N ARG A 440 -39.50 -27.94 15.47
CA ARG A 440 -39.35 -29.36 15.15
C ARG A 440 -40.48 -29.79 14.21
N GLN A 441 -40.16 -30.60 13.20
CA GLN A 441 -40.50 -32.04 13.22
C GLN A 441 -39.62 -32.81 12.23
#